data_AF-A0A833AS72-F1
#
_entry.id   AF-A0A833AS72-F1
#
_cell.length_a   1.000
_cell.length_b   1.000
_cell.length_c   1.000
_cell.angle_alpha   90.00
_cell.angle_beta   90.00
_cell.angle_gamma   90.00
#
_symmetry.space_group_name_H-M   'P 1'
#
loop_
_entity.id
_entity.type
_entity.pdbx_description
1 polymer ?
#
loop_
_entity_poly.entity_id
_entity_poly.type
_entity_poly.pdbx_seq_one_letter_code
_entity_poly.pdbx_strand_id
1 'polypeptide(L)'
;MSAIIGKKIGMSRIFSPLGDAIPVTIIEAGPCYVTGIRTVDKNGYEAVQLGYGSAKEKKLTKSELGFFQKNELKPLRHLKEFRSFNNSSELSIGQEITADIFAEGDIVKITGFSKGKGFQGVLKRHNFHGAQQTHGQKSMLRSPGSIGQSATPARVLKGVKMPGRTGNKTVSLKNLEIVKVDSEKNILMIKGAVPGAKNGIVYIAKRVNK
;
A
#
# COMPACT_ATOMS: atom_id res chain seq x y z
N MET A 1 16.51 6.09 0.94
CA MET A 1 15.40 5.73 0.04
C MET A 1 14.54 6.96 -0.20
N SER A 2 14.07 7.20 -1.44
CA SER A 2 13.08 8.24 -1.70
C SER A 2 11.67 7.65 -1.66
N ALA A 3 10.68 8.38 -1.15
CA ALA A 3 9.32 7.86 -1.00
C ALA A 3 8.26 8.97 -1.11
N ILE A 4 7.06 8.59 -1.54
CA ILE A 4 5.93 9.49 -1.71
C ILE A 4 4.62 8.77 -1.40
N ILE A 5 3.60 9.54 -1.02
CA ILE A 5 2.23 9.06 -0.88
C ILE A 5 1.50 9.37 -2.19
N GLY A 6 0.71 8.42 -2.67
CA GLY A 6 -0.10 8.64 -3.86
C GLY A 6 -1.49 8.02 -3.76
N LYS A 7 -2.31 8.36 -4.75
CA LYS A 7 -3.67 7.87 -4.92
C LYS A 7 -3.78 7.09 -6.22
N LYS A 8 -4.26 5.86 -6.14
CA LYS A 8 -4.47 5.00 -7.30
C LYS A 8 -5.65 5.51 -8.14
N ILE A 9 -5.39 6.04 -9.34
CA ILE A 9 -6.44 6.55 -10.25
C ILE A 9 -7.07 5.40 -11.03
N GLY A 10 -6.27 4.48 -11.58
CA GLY A 10 -6.77 3.45 -12.48
C GLY A 10 -5.68 2.62 -13.13
N MET A 11 -6.07 1.78 -14.08
CA MET A 11 -5.13 1.03 -14.93
C MET A 11 -5.36 1.40 -16.39
N SER A 12 -4.27 1.44 -17.15
CA SER A 12 -4.24 1.63 -18.58
C SER A 12 -3.16 0.72 -19.19
N ARG A 13 -2.88 0.88 -20.47
CA ARG A 13 -1.74 0.28 -21.16
C ARG A 13 -0.97 1.35 -21.92
N ILE A 14 0.33 1.18 -22.01
CA ILE A 14 1.24 1.98 -22.84
C ILE A 14 1.85 1.03 -23.87
N PHE A 15 2.01 1.50 -25.09
CA PHE A 15 2.72 0.75 -26.13
C PHE A 15 4.20 1.13 -26.10
N SER A 16 5.07 0.15 -26.03
CA SER A 16 6.51 0.38 -26.20
C SER A 16 6.80 0.81 -27.65
N PRO A 17 7.95 1.43 -27.92
CA PRO A 17 8.40 1.68 -29.30
C PRO A 17 8.50 0.40 -30.15
N LEU A 18 8.64 -0.76 -29.52
CA LEU A 18 8.72 -2.08 -30.17
C LEU A 18 7.33 -2.70 -30.44
N GLY A 19 6.24 -2.03 -30.02
CA GLY A 19 4.87 -2.50 -30.20
C GLY A 19 4.29 -3.31 -29.05
N ASP A 20 5.03 -3.52 -27.96
CA ASP A 20 4.54 -4.29 -26.80
C ASP A 20 3.50 -3.51 -26.00
N ALA A 21 2.40 -4.16 -25.63
CA ALA A 21 1.39 -3.58 -24.76
C ALA A 21 1.75 -3.80 -23.28
N ILE A 22 2.26 -2.76 -22.62
CA ILE A 22 2.66 -2.80 -21.20
C ILE A 22 1.49 -2.36 -20.31
N PRO A 23 0.96 -3.22 -19.42
CA PRO A 23 -0.08 -2.82 -18.50
C PRO A 23 0.50 -1.92 -17.40
N VAL A 24 -0.12 -0.76 -17.18
CA VAL A 24 0.33 0.22 -16.19
C VAL A 24 -0.80 0.60 -15.23
N THR A 25 -0.46 0.81 -13.96
CA THR A 25 -1.31 1.49 -12.99
C THR A 25 -0.92 2.95 -12.92
N ILE A 26 -1.90 3.83 -13.05
CA ILE A 26 -1.75 5.29 -12.95
C ILE A 26 -1.96 5.69 -11.49
N ILE A 27 -0.98 6.37 -10.92
CA ILE A 27 -0.99 6.85 -9.53
C ILE A 27 -0.70 8.34 -9.53
N GLU A 28 -1.59 9.12 -8.90
CA GLU A 28 -1.38 10.53 -8.60
C GLU A 28 -0.51 10.61 -7.34
N ALA A 29 0.74 11.02 -7.50
CA ALA A 29 1.78 11.03 -6.47
C ALA A 29 2.27 12.45 -6.24
N GLY A 30 1.42 13.28 -5.63
CA GLY A 30 1.78 14.63 -5.25
C GLY A 30 0.64 15.64 -5.36
N PRO A 31 0.82 16.85 -4.81
CA PRO A 31 1.98 17.22 -3.98
C PRO A 31 1.88 16.63 -2.57
N CYS A 32 3.03 16.16 -2.04
CA CYS A 32 3.19 15.72 -0.66
C CYS A 32 3.98 16.76 0.13
N TYR A 33 3.68 16.93 1.41
CA TYR A 33 4.39 17.90 2.28
C TYR A 33 5.11 17.18 3.40
N VAL A 34 6.32 17.63 3.74
CA VAL A 34 7.03 17.15 4.93
C VAL A 34 6.36 17.72 6.18
N THR A 35 5.75 16.87 6.99
CA THR A 35 5.01 17.29 8.20
C THR A 35 5.81 17.13 9.48
N GLY A 36 6.88 16.34 9.45
CA GLY A 36 7.72 16.12 10.62
C GLY A 36 8.94 15.29 10.31
N ILE A 37 9.98 15.51 11.09
CA ILE A 37 11.27 14.81 10.99
C ILE A 37 11.52 14.13 12.34
N ARG A 38 11.76 12.82 12.31
CA ARG A 38 12.08 12.01 13.48
C ARG A 38 13.58 11.81 13.55
N THR A 39 14.16 12.07 14.71
CA THR A 39 15.59 11.89 14.98
C THR A 39 15.82 10.81 16.02
N VAL A 40 17.01 10.20 16.02
CA VAL A 40 17.37 9.14 16.98
C VAL A 40 17.24 9.64 18.43
N ASP A 41 17.72 10.85 18.72
CA ASP A 41 17.75 11.37 20.09
C ASP A 41 16.36 11.59 20.70
N LYS A 42 15.40 12.07 19.91
CA LYS A 42 14.04 12.38 20.38
C LYS A 42 13.07 11.22 20.24
N ASN A 43 13.26 10.35 19.25
CA ASN A 43 12.26 9.35 18.86
C ASN A 43 12.78 7.91 18.87
N GLY A 44 14.09 7.69 19.02
CA GLY A 44 14.71 6.37 18.98
C GLY A 44 14.86 5.78 17.58
N TYR A 45 14.51 6.54 16.53
CA TYR A 45 14.69 6.14 15.13
C TYR A 45 14.62 7.35 14.19
N GLU A 46 15.17 7.18 12.98
CA GLU A 46 15.10 8.19 11.92
C GLU A 46 13.98 7.90 10.93
N ALA A 47 13.15 8.91 10.67
CA ALA A 47 12.08 8.85 9.68
C ALA A 47 11.63 10.24 9.26
N VAL A 48 11.09 10.33 8.05
CA VAL A 48 10.40 11.53 7.55
C VAL A 48 8.92 11.23 7.48
N GLN A 49 8.11 12.11 8.06
CA GLN A 49 6.65 12.06 7.97
C GLN A 49 6.19 12.90 6.79
N LEU A 50 5.48 12.27 5.87
CA LEU A 50 4.87 12.94 4.72
C LEU A 50 3.37 13.02 4.91
N GLY A 51 2.79 14.14 4.47
CA GLY A 51 1.38 14.39 4.41
C GLY A 51 0.87 14.52 2.98
N TYR A 52 -0.31 13.96 2.70
CA TYR A 52 -0.95 13.97 1.38
C TYR A 52 -2.46 14.21 1.46
N GLY A 53 -2.96 14.92 0.45
CA GLY A 53 -4.37 15.22 0.24
C GLY A 53 -4.88 16.33 1.16
N SER A 54 -5.25 17.47 0.56
CA SER A 54 -5.88 18.59 1.28
C SER A 54 -7.15 18.15 2.01
N ALA A 55 -7.26 18.51 3.28
CA ALA A 55 -8.45 18.30 4.10
C ALA A 55 -9.07 19.65 4.48
N LYS A 56 -10.40 19.76 4.43
CA LYS A 56 -11.11 20.91 5.02
C LYS A 56 -10.97 20.85 6.54
N GLU A 57 -10.77 21.99 7.19
CA GLU A 57 -10.55 22.05 8.64
C GLU A 57 -11.66 21.36 9.44
N LYS A 58 -12.93 21.54 9.02
CA LYS A 58 -14.10 20.88 9.63
C LYS A 58 -14.08 19.34 9.59
N LYS A 59 -13.21 18.73 8.79
CA LYS A 59 -13.06 17.27 8.68
C LYS A 59 -11.89 16.72 9.52
N LEU A 60 -11.14 17.61 10.18
CA LEU A 60 -10.04 17.27 11.08
C LEU A 60 -10.48 17.45 12.53
N THR A 61 -9.85 16.68 13.40
CA THR A 61 -10.00 16.84 14.85
C THR A 61 -9.22 18.06 15.34
N LYS A 62 -9.60 18.61 16.51
CA LYS A 62 -8.90 19.77 17.10
C LYS A 62 -7.40 19.51 17.30
N SER A 63 -7.04 18.30 17.70
CA SER A 63 -5.63 17.91 17.90
C SER A 63 -4.83 17.88 16.60
N GLU A 64 -5.42 17.36 15.51
CA GLU A 64 -4.79 17.38 14.19
C GLU A 64 -4.61 18.82 13.69
N LEU A 65 -5.63 19.67 13.86
CA LEU A 65 -5.54 21.09 13.48
C LEU A 65 -4.45 21.83 14.27
N GLY A 66 -4.40 21.63 15.59
CA GLY A 66 -3.35 22.23 16.42
C GLY A 66 -1.95 21.80 16.01
N PHE A 67 -1.78 20.53 15.59
CA PHE A 67 -0.52 20.04 15.04
C PHE A 67 -0.13 20.75 13.74
N PHE A 68 -1.07 20.90 12.79
CA PHE A 68 -0.78 21.59 11.53
C PHE A 68 -0.51 23.09 11.73
N GLN A 69 -1.30 23.77 12.57
CA GLN A 69 -1.13 25.18 12.89
C GLN A 69 0.20 25.47 13.56
N LYS A 70 0.63 24.63 14.52
CA LYS A 70 1.92 24.78 15.21
C LYS A 70 3.11 24.72 14.25
N ASN A 71 2.99 23.95 13.18
CA ASN A 71 4.06 23.77 12.18
C ASN A 71 3.82 24.62 10.92
N GLU A 72 2.83 25.52 10.92
CA GLU A 72 2.46 26.38 9.79
C GLU A 72 2.14 25.59 8.49
N LEU A 73 1.58 24.39 8.66
CA LEU A 73 1.28 23.48 7.56
C LEU A 73 -0.19 23.56 7.13
N LYS A 74 -0.43 23.28 5.84
CA LYS A 74 -1.78 23.08 5.33
C LYS A 74 -2.43 21.85 6.02
N PRO A 75 -3.76 21.86 6.23
CA PRO A 75 -4.47 20.69 6.75
C PRO A 75 -4.44 19.53 5.76
N LEU A 76 -3.84 18.41 6.16
CA LEU A 76 -3.65 17.21 5.31
C LEU A 76 -4.43 16.00 5.85
N ARG A 77 -4.90 15.14 4.94
CA ARG A 77 -5.79 14.01 5.24
C ARG A 77 -5.03 12.75 5.64
N HIS A 78 -3.90 12.50 4.99
CA HIS A 78 -3.14 11.27 5.15
C HIS A 78 -1.73 11.60 5.61
N LEU A 79 -1.31 11.06 6.75
CA LEU A 79 0.05 11.16 7.26
C LEU A 79 0.69 9.79 7.25
N LYS A 80 1.93 9.69 6.77
CA LYS A 80 2.69 8.45 6.82
C LYS A 80 4.18 8.70 7.05
N GLU A 81 4.76 7.94 7.95
CA GLU A 81 6.20 7.94 8.19
C GLU A 81 6.91 6.95 7.27
N PHE A 82 8.04 7.41 6.74
CA PHE A 82 8.97 6.64 5.91
C PHE A 82 10.33 6.59 6.61
N ARG A 83 10.78 5.38 6.92
CA ARG A 83 12.10 5.15 7.53
C ARG A 83 13.20 5.15 6.46
N SER A 84 14.42 5.49 6.88
CA SER A 84 15.62 5.45 6.03
C SER A 84 15.48 6.29 4.76
N PHE A 85 14.92 7.50 4.92
CA PHE A 85 14.82 8.46 3.82
C PHE A 85 16.22 8.97 3.48
N ASN A 86 16.61 9.00 2.20
CA ASN A 86 17.91 9.59 1.85
C ASN A 86 17.86 11.10 2.15
N ASN A 87 18.92 11.66 2.73
CA ASN A 87 19.03 13.09 3.03
C ASN A 87 17.92 13.60 3.97
N SER A 88 17.53 12.78 4.96
CA SER A 88 16.59 13.19 6.03
C SER A 88 17.04 14.46 6.77
N SER A 89 18.34 14.73 6.80
CA SER A 89 18.97 15.92 7.39
C SER A 89 18.85 17.19 6.55
N GLU A 90 18.57 17.08 5.25
CA GLU A 90 18.48 18.23 4.33
C GLU A 90 17.04 18.71 4.12
N LEU A 91 16.05 17.92 4.53
CA LEU A 91 14.65 18.26 4.36
C LEU A 91 14.19 19.22 5.47
N SER A 92 13.41 20.22 5.08
CA SER A 92 12.76 21.14 6.02
C SER A 92 11.27 20.79 6.19
N ILE A 93 10.72 21.14 7.35
CA ILE A 93 9.28 21.02 7.59
C ILE A 93 8.56 22.00 6.64
N GLY A 94 7.50 21.53 5.99
CA GLY A 94 6.74 22.31 5.00
C GLY A 94 7.23 22.18 3.56
N GLN A 95 8.39 21.54 3.34
CA GLN A 95 8.89 21.30 1.99
C GLN A 95 7.91 20.44 1.17
N GLU A 96 7.70 20.86 -0.07
CA GLU A 96 6.89 20.15 -1.04
C GLU A 96 7.71 19.08 -1.78
N ILE A 97 7.11 17.90 -1.93
CA ILE A 97 7.67 16.73 -2.60
C ILE A 97 6.71 16.34 -3.72
N THR A 98 7.21 16.42 -4.96
CA THR A 98 6.52 16.11 -6.20
C THR A 98 6.94 14.73 -6.74
N ALA A 99 6.30 14.31 -7.84
CA ALA A 99 6.62 13.04 -8.51
C ALA A 99 8.06 12.99 -9.09
N ASP A 100 8.73 14.14 -9.23
CA ASP A 100 10.08 14.32 -9.78
C ASP A 100 11.18 13.59 -9.01
N ILE A 101 10.88 13.17 -7.79
CA ILE A 101 11.77 12.35 -6.96
C ILE A 101 12.06 10.98 -7.62
N PHE A 102 11.24 10.55 -8.58
CA PHE A 102 11.41 9.31 -9.31
C PHE A 102 11.78 9.56 -10.77
N ALA A 103 12.60 8.66 -11.32
CA ALA A 103 12.93 8.64 -12.73
C ALA A 103 12.27 7.44 -13.43
N GLU A 104 12.16 7.50 -14.76
CA GLU A 104 11.76 6.34 -15.57
C GLU A 104 12.78 5.20 -15.42
N GLY A 105 12.30 3.96 -15.36
CA GLY A 105 13.11 2.78 -15.09
C GLY A 105 13.39 2.52 -13.61
N ASP A 106 13.02 3.44 -12.70
CA ASP A 106 13.21 3.21 -11.26
C ASP A 106 12.39 2.01 -10.76
N ILE A 107 13.02 1.22 -9.90
CA ILE A 107 12.39 0.08 -9.23
C ILE A 107 11.82 0.54 -7.88
N VAL A 108 10.52 0.33 -7.69
CA VAL A 108 9.80 0.75 -6.49
C VAL A 108 9.13 -0.41 -5.77
N LYS A 109 8.94 -0.19 -4.46
CA LYS A 109 8.06 -0.96 -3.59
C LYS A 109 6.79 -0.15 -3.36
N ILE A 110 5.63 -0.76 -3.62
CA ILE A 110 4.34 -0.13 -3.35
C ILE A 110 3.63 -0.86 -2.23
N THR A 111 3.15 -0.11 -1.25
CA THR A 111 2.38 -0.61 -0.13
C THR A 111 1.01 0.04 -0.10
N GLY A 112 -0.04 -0.75 0.10
CA GLY A 112 -1.40 -0.22 0.21
C GLY A 112 -2.35 -1.22 0.83
N PHE A 113 -3.60 -0.82 1.03
CA PHE A 113 -4.64 -1.71 1.52
C PHE A 113 -5.23 -2.54 0.38
N SER A 114 -5.17 -3.86 0.51
CA SER A 114 -5.82 -4.80 -0.41
C SER A 114 -7.34 -4.63 -0.43
N LYS A 115 -7.98 -4.92 -1.57
CA LYS A 115 -9.45 -4.90 -1.66
C LYS A 115 -10.06 -5.86 -0.63
N GLY A 116 -11.02 -5.38 0.16
CA GLY A 116 -11.78 -6.21 1.08
C GLY A 116 -12.64 -7.23 0.33
N LYS A 117 -12.68 -8.46 0.85
CA LYS A 117 -13.54 -9.54 0.32
C LYS A 117 -14.60 -10.00 1.34
N GLY A 118 -14.71 -9.37 2.51
CA GLY A 118 -15.63 -9.82 3.57
C GLY A 118 -15.22 -11.18 4.17
N PHE A 119 -16.19 -11.90 4.75
CA PHE A 119 -15.98 -13.26 5.25
C PHE A 119 -15.86 -14.23 4.06
N GLN A 120 -14.79 -15.03 4.04
CA GLN A 120 -14.53 -15.96 2.94
C GLN A 120 -14.37 -17.38 3.47
N GLY A 121 -14.93 -18.34 2.73
CA GLY A 121 -14.72 -19.76 2.96
C GLY A 121 -13.27 -20.18 2.68
N VAL A 122 -12.90 -21.38 3.13
CA VAL A 122 -11.52 -21.90 3.04
C VAL A 122 -11.02 -22.08 1.60
N LEU A 123 -11.91 -22.42 0.66
CA LEU A 123 -11.57 -22.52 -0.76
C LEU A 123 -11.02 -21.18 -1.29
N LYS A 124 -11.73 -20.07 -1.07
CA LYS A 124 -11.32 -18.75 -1.60
C LYS A 124 -10.24 -18.06 -0.75
N ARG A 125 -10.19 -18.35 0.56
CA ARG A 125 -9.21 -17.74 1.48
C ARG A 125 -7.84 -18.40 1.41
N HIS A 126 -7.81 -19.73 1.25
CA HIS A 126 -6.60 -20.56 1.39
C HIS A 126 -6.35 -21.49 0.20
N ASN A 127 -7.14 -21.38 -0.88
CA ASN A 127 -7.06 -22.24 -2.07
C ASN A 127 -7.18 -23.74 -1.74
N PHE A 128 -8.08 -24.10 -0.82
CA PHE A 128 -8.40 -25.51 -0.56
C PHE A 128 -9.08 -26.12 -1.80
N HIS A 129 -8.91 -27.43 -2.02
CA HIS A 129 -9.50 -28.13 -3.16
C HIS A 129 -11.01 -28.39 -3.00
N GLY A 130 -11.49 -28.59 -1.76
CA GLY A 130 -12.86 -29.06 -1.49
C GLY A 130 -12.97 -30.58 -1.62
N ALA A 131 -14.20 -31.09 -1.59
CA ALA A 131 -14.49 -32.51 -1.73
C ALA A 131 -14.99 -32.87 -3.14
N GLN A 132 -15.02 -34.16 -3.45
CA GLN A 132 -15.62 -34.69 -4.68
C GLN A 132 -17.09 -34.26 -4.81
N GLN A 133 -17.56 -34.07 -6.04
CA GLN A 133 -18.90 -33.52 -6.29
C GLN A 133 -19.99 -34.57 -6.50
N THR A 134 -19.72 -35.66 -7.23
CA THR A 134 -20.74 -36.57 -7.74
C THR A 134 -20.76 -37.96 -7.08
N HIS A 135 -19.63 -38.42 -6.53
CA HIS A 135 -19.50 -39.77 -5.96
C HIS A 135 -19.96 -39.84 -4.49
N GLY A 136 -21.26 -39.67 -4.25
CA GLY A 136 -21.89 -39.89 -2.94
C GLY A 136 -21.66 -38.80 -1.89
N GLN A 137 -21.04 -37.67 -2.26
CA GLN A 137 -20.92 -36.51 -1.38
C GLN A 137 -22.29 -35.86 -1.16
N LYS A 138 -22.68 -35.64 0.11
CA LYS A 138 -24.01 -35.15 0.48
C LYS A 138 -24.08 -33.63 0.61
N SER A 139 -23.26 -33.01 1.47
CA SER A 139 -23.37 -31.56 1.76
C SER A 139 -22.04 -30.84 1.98
N MET A 140 -20.91 -31.55 1.98
CA MET A 140 -19.60 -31.00 2.37
C MET A 140 -18.68 -30.64 1.19
N LEU A 141 -19.26 -30.31 0.02
CA LEU A 141 -18.53 -30.02 -1.23
C LEU A 141 -17.41 -28.97 -1.05
N ARG A 142 -17.65 -27.94 -0.23
CA ARG A 142 -16.74 -26.80 -0.03
C ARG A 142 -16.27 -26.66 1.42
N SER A 143 -16.42 -27.73 2.20
CA SER A 143 -16.02 -27.77 3.61
C SER A 143 -14.50 -27.87 3.78
N PRO A 144 -13.95 -27.46 4.94
CA PRO A 144 -12.52 -27.55 5.22
C PRO A 144 -11.97 -28.98 5.37
N GLY A 145 -12.83 -29.98 5.56
CA GLY A 145 -12.41 -31.32 5.95
C GLY A 145 -12.01 -31.35 7.43
N SER A 146 -11.07 -32.24 7.78
CA SER A 146 -10.56 -32.33 9.15
C SER A 146 -9.77 -31.08 9.56
N ILE A 147 -9.93 -30.68 10.82
CA ILE A 147 -9.27 -29.50 11.42
C ILE A 147 -8.19 -29.87 12.45
N GLY A 148 -7.93 -31.17 12.66
CA GLY A 148 -6.96 -31.65 13.65
C GLY A 148 -6.85 -33.17 13.72
N GLN A 149 -5.92 -33.62 14.57
CA GLN A 149 -5.72 -35.02 14.93
C GLN A 149 -6.47 -35.33 16.25
N SER A 150 -6.67 -36.63 16.55
CA SER A 150 -7.37 -37.10 17.75
C SER A 150 -6.50 -36.99 19.02
N ALA A 151 -5.92 -38.09 19.53
CA ALA A 151 -5.31 -38.15 20.86
C ALA A 151 -4.12 -37.19 21.09
N THR A 152 -3.26 -37.01 20.08
CA THR A 152 -2.20 -36.01 20.11
C THR A 152 -2.40 -35.11 18.90
N PRO A 153 -2.70 -33.80 19.05
CA PRO A 153 -2.65 -32.95 20.25
C PRO A 153 -4.00 -32.72 20.99
N ALA A 154 -5.09 -33.44 20.66
CA ALA A 154 -6.43 -33.31 21.28
C ALA A 154 -7.03 -31.87 21.30
N ARG A 155 -6.51 -30.99 20.43
CA ARG A 155 -6.98 -29.61 20.26
C ARG A 155 -6.65 -29.13 18.85
N VAL A 156 -7.34 -28.09 18.41
CA VAL A 156 -6.97 -27.38 17.18
C VAL A 156 -5.71 -26.55 17.44
N LEU A 157 -4.66 -26.76 16.65
CA LEU A 157 -3.42 -26.00 16.77
C LEU A 157 -3.62 -24.53 16.36
N LYS A 158 -2.85 -23.63 16.97
CA LYS A 158 -2.85 -22.21 16.58
C LYS A 158 -2.33 -22.09 15.14
N GLY A 159 -2.98 -21.25 14.33
CA GLY A 159 -2.59 -21.03 12.94
C GLY A 159 -3.24 -21.98 11.92
N VAL A 160 -4.09 -22.93 12.36
CA VAL A 160 -4.88 -23.78 11.44
C VAL A 160 -5.72 -22.91 10.50
N LYS A 161 -5.65 -23.25 9.20
CA LYS A 161 -6.30 -22.50 8.12
C LYS A 161 -7.82 -22.70 8.16
N MET A 162 -8.53 -21.67 8.62
CA MET A 162 -9.99 -21.66 8.78
C MET A 162 -10.66 -20.55 7.94
N PRO A 163 -11.99 -20.59 7.72
CA PRO A 163 -12.69 -19.52 7.04
C PRO A 163 -12.63 -18.22 7.86
N GLY A 164 -12.85 -17.08 7.21
CA GLY A 164 -12.80 -15.78 7.92
C GLY A 164 -12.59 -14.56 7.01
N ARG A 165 -12.50 -13.39 7.65
CA ARG A 165 -12.35 -12.11 6.95
C ARG A 165 -11.08 -12.09 6.10
N THR A 166 -11.23 -11.76 4.82
CA THR A 166 -10.15 -11.74 3.82
C THR A 166 -10.07 -10.38 3.14
N GLY A 167 -8.86 -9.95 2.78
CA GLY A 167 -8.59 -8.62 2.23
C GLY A 167 -8.64 -7.52 3.29
N ASN A 168 -8.62 -6.25 2.85
CA ASN A 168 -8.51 -5.08 3.72
C ASN A 168 -7.29 -5.12 4.66
N LYS A 169 -6.23 -5.80 4.23
CA LYS A 169 -4.94 -5.87 4.91
C LYS A 169 -3.90 -5.10 4.11
N THR A 170 -2.90 -4.57 4.82
CA THR A 170 -1.73 -3.96 4.20
C THR A 170 -0.96 -5.01 3.41
N VAL A 171 -0.70 -4.72 2.13
CA VAL A 171 0.08 -5.58 1.24
C VAL A 171 1.15 -4.72 0.59
N SER A 172 2.37 -5.24 0.52
CA SER A 172 3.48 -4.62 -0.21
C SER A 172 3.83 -5.47 -1.43
N LEU A 173 3.82 -4.85 -2.60
CA LEU A 173 4.41 -5.40 -3.82
C LEU A 173 5.81 -4.80 -3.99
N LYS A 174 6.77 -5.63 -4.36
CA LYS A 174 8.17 -5.24 -4.58
C LYS A 174 8.48 -5.38 -6.07
N ASN A 175 9.54 -4.73 -6.52
CA ASN A 175 10.08 -4.86 -7.88
C ASN A 175 9.12 -4.43 -8.97
N LEU A 176 8.40 -3.33 -8.73
CA LEU A 176 7.58 -2.71 -9.76
C LEU A 176 8.39 -1.60 -10.42
N GLU A 177 8.31 -1.51 -11.73
CA GLU A 177 9.08 -0.58 -12.56
C GLU A 177 8.23 0.65 -12.90
N ILE A 178 8.81 1.84 -12.79
CA ILE A 178 8.20 3.08 -13.27
C ILE A 178 8.42 3.16 -14.78
N VAL A 179 7.34 3.13 -15.56
CA VAL A 179 7.40 3.17 -17.02
C VAL A 179 7.46 4.60 -17.53
N LYS A 180 6.73 5.51 -16.87
CA LYS A 180 6.67 6.92 -17.25
C LYS A 180 6.39 7.79 -16.04
N VAL A 181 7.00 8.97 -16.01
CA VAL A 181 6.75 10.02 -15.01
C VAL A 181 6.23 11.26 -15.73
N ASP A 182 5.10 11.79 -15.26
CA ASP A 182 4.54 13.07 -15.71
C ASP A 182 4.59 14.02 -14.51
N SER A 183 5.59 14.90 -14.51
CA SER A 183 5.90 15.85 -13.43
C SER A 183 4.82 16.92 -13.29
N GLU A 184 4.34 17.46 -14.40
CA GLU A 184 3.33 18.51 -14.45
C GLU A 184 2.03 18.09 -13.75
N LYS A 185 1.62 16.83 -13.96
CA LYS A 185 0.39 16.28 -13.36
C LYS A 185 0.65 15.49 -12.09
N ASN A 186 1.90 15.37 -11.65
CA ASN A 186 2.32 14.48 -10.56
C ASN A 186 1.80 13.04 -10.75
N ILE A 187 1.90 12.49 -11.96
CA ILE A 187 1.43 11.15 -12.29
C ILE A 187 2.61 10.20 -12.45
N LEU A 188 2.54 9.06 -11.75
CA LEU A 188 3.44 7.93 -11.94
C LEU A 188 2.69 6.80 -12.64
N MET A 189 3.27 6.31 -13.73
CA MET A 189 2.77 5.14 -14.46
C MET A 189 3.64 3.94 -14.13
N ILE A 190 3.10 3.03 -13.33
CA ILE A 190 3.85 1.89 -12.80
C ILE A 190 3.41 0.61 -13.48
N LYS A 191 4.37 -0.19 -13.93
CA LYS A 191 4.14 -1.48 -14.58
C LYS A 191 3.41 -2.45 -13.65
N GLY A 192 2.32 -3.02 -14.14
CA GLY A 192 1.56 -4.06 -13.46
C GLY A 192 0.50 -3.54 -12.47
N ALA A 193 0.08 -4.42 -11.57
CA ALA A 193 -1.03 -4.19 -10.66
C ALA A 193 -0.57 -3.67 -9.29
N VAL A 194 -1.38 -2.79 -8.71
CA VAL A 194 -1.14 -2.17 -7.40
C VAL A 194 -2.22 -2.58 -6.40
N PRO A 195 -1.92 -2.81 -5.11
CA PRO A 195 -2.93 -3.15 -4.12
C PRO A 195 -4.04 -2.09 -4.02
N GLY A 196 -5.26 -2.56 -3.77
CA GLY A 196 -6.40 -1.70 -3.46
C GLY A 196 -7.30 -1.34 -4.63
N ALA A 197 -8.40 -0.68 -4.29
CA ALA A 197 -9.38 -0.15 -5.24
C ALA A 197 -8.93 1.19 -5.84
N LYS A 198 -9.66 1.64 -6.87
CA LYS A 198 -9.55 3.02 -7.36
C LYS A 198 -9.79 4.00 -6.21
N ASN A 199 -9.08 5.12 -6.22
CA ASN A 199 -9.01 6.13 -5.16
C ASN A 199 -8.37 5.65 -3.85
N GLY A 200 -7.82 4.43 -3.79
CA GLY A 200 -7.07 3.95 -2.64
C GLY A 200 -5.73 4.67 -2.51
N ILE A 201 -5.35 4.97 -1.27
CA ILE A 201 -4.02 5.51 -0.94
C ILE A 201 -2.98 4.40 -0.99
N VAL A 202 -1.86 4.73 -1.59
CA VAL A 202 -0.70 3.86 -1.78
C VAL A 202 0.56 4.61 -1.37
N TYR A 203 1.52 3.87 -0.85
CA TYR A 203 2.80 4.38 -0.41
C TYR A 203 3.85 3.81 -1.35
N ILE A 204 4.53 4.69 -2.07
CA ILE A 204 5.54 4.33 -3.05
C ILE A 204 6.90 4.66 -2.44
N ALA A 205 7.81 3.71 -2.49
CA ALA A 205 9.14 3.90 -1.97
C ALA A 205 10.16 3.30 -2.95
N LYS A 206 11.15 4.11 -3.36
CA LYS A 206 12.25 3.72 -4.25
C LYS A 206 13.09 2.65 -3.58
N ARG A 207 13.19 1.48 -4.21
CA ARG A 207 14.05 0.43 -3.68
C ARG A 207 15.50 0.83 -3.98
N VAL A 208 16.32 0.94 -2.95
CA VAL A 208 17.77 0.93 -3.12
C VAL A 208 18.14 -0.54 -3.30
N ASN A 209 18.61 -0.92 -4.49
CA ASN A 209 19.08 -2.27 -4.74
C ASN A 209 20.29 -2.51 -3.83
N LYS A 210 20.16 -3.48 -2.92
CA LYS A 210 21.27 -4.36 -2.55
C LYS A 210 21.14 -5.58 -3.44
#